data_AF-A0A432FSW2-F1
#
_entry.id   AF-A0A432FSW2-F1
#
_cell.length_a   1.000
_cell.length_b   1.000
_cell.length_c   1.000
_cell.angle_alpha   90.00
_cell.angle_beta   90.00
_cell.angle_gamma   90.00
#
_symmetry.space_group_name_H-M   'P 1'
#
loop_
_entity.id
_entity.type
_entity.pdbx_description
1 polymer ?
#
loop_
_entity_poly.entity_id
_entity_poly.type
_entity_poly.pdbx_seq_one_letter_code
_entity_poly.pdbx_strand_id
1 'polypeptide(L)' 'TDRQVLEIMDKLNNRPRKCLGYKTPNQVFFGIKPPVALAS' A
#
# COMPACT_ATOMS: atom_id res chain seq x y z
N THR A 1 16.89 7.14 12.09
CA THR A 1 17.32 7.93 10.91
C THR A 1 16.18 8.04 9.92
N ASP A 2 16.10 9.11 9.13
CA ASP A 2 15.00 9.36 8.18
C ASP A 2 14.75 8.21 7.20
N ARG A 3 15.80 7.47 6.84
CA ARG A 3 15.70 6.24 6.04
C ARG A 3 14.69 5.24 6.62
N GLN A 4 14.70 5.03 7.94
CA GLN A 4 13.78 4.10 8.59
C GLN A 4 12.34 4.60 8.52
N VAL A 5 12.15 5.92 8.60
CA VAL A 5 10.82 6.55 8.45
C VAL A 5 10.30 6.30 7.05
N LEU A 6 11.12 6.53 6.01
CA LEU A 6 10.74 6.29 4.62
C LEU A 6 10.40 4.81 4.37
N GLU A 7 11.21 3.88 4.89
CA GLU A 7 10.96 2.45 4.77
C GLU A 7 9.64 2.02 5.44
N ILE A 8 9.30 2.61 6.59
CA ILE A 8 8.04 2.35 7.28
C ILE A 8 6.87 2.95 6.49
N MET A 9 7.00 4.18 6.00
CA MET A 9 5.95 4.85 5.21
C MET A 9 5.61 4.05 3.95
N ASP A 10 6.62 3.57 3.23
CA ASP A 10 6.40 2.76 2.02
C ASP A 10 5.61 1.47 2.34
N LYS A 11 6.01 0.76 3.41
CA LYS A 11 5.30 -0.44 3.87
C LYS A 11 3.85 -0.14 4.26
N LEU A 12 3.58 0.95 4.98
CA LEU A 12 2.24 1.33 5.42
C LEU A 12 1.31 1.68 4.24
N ASN A 13 1.85 2.42 3.26
CA ASN A 13 1.11 2.88 2.09
C ASN A 13 0.82 1.77 1.07
N ASN A 14 1.67 0.74 1.02
CA ASN A 14 1.52 -0.41 0.14
C ASN A 14 0.99 -1.69 0.82
N ARG A 15 0.72 -1.65 2.14
CA ARG A 15 0.27 -2.83 2.89
C ARG A 15 -1.04 -3.40 2.33
N PRO A 16 -1.10 -4.68 1.91
CA PRO A 16 -2.32 -5.32 1.41
C PRO A 16 -3.45 -5.30 2.45
N ARG A 17 -4.66 -4.92 2.04
CA ARG A 17 -5.86 -4.81 2.88
C ARG A 17 -7.04 -5.68 2.38
N LYS A 18 -6.72 -6.70 1.57
CA LYS A 18 -7.69 -7.56 0.85
C LYS A 18 -8.73 -8.24 1.74
N CYS A 19 -8.34 -8.70 2.93
CA CYS A 19 -9.25 -9.44 3.83
C CYS A 19 -10.43 -8.60 4.32
N LEU A 20 -10.31 -7.27 4.27
CA LEU A 20 -11.36 -6.32 4.66
C LEU A 20 -11.98 -5.60 3.44
N GLY A 21 -11.57 -5.94 2.22
CA GLY A 21 -12.04 -5.29 0.99
C GLY A 21 -11.62 -3.82 0.84
N TYR A 22 -10.68 -3.33 1.63
CA TYR A 22 -10.24 -1.93 1.58
C TYR A 22 -9.09 -1.70 0.61
N LYS A 23 -9.09 -0.50 0.00
CA LYS A 23 -7.97 0.02 -0.79
C LYS A 23 -6.84 0.52 0.12
N THR A 24 -5.60 0.46 -0.34
CA THR A 24 -4.46 1.08 0.33
C THR A 24 -4.43 2.59 0.08
N PRO A 25 -3.74 3.38 0.93
CA PRO A 25 -3.56 4.81 0.68
C PRO A 25 -3.05 5.12 -0.72
N ASN A 26 -2.03 4.40 -1.21
CA ASN A 26 -1.49 4.61 -2.56
C ASN A 26 -2.51 4.33 -3.67
N GLN A 27 -3.40 3.36 -3.47
CA GLN A 27 -4.48 3.08 -4.42
C GLN A 27 -5.53 4.20 -4.44
N VAL A 28 -5.82 4.83 -3.29
CA VAL A 28 -6.82 5.89 -3.17
C VAL A 28 -6.27 7.22 -3.68
N PHE A 29 -5.08 7.61 -3.25
CA PHE A 29 -4.51 8.92 -3.57
C PHE A 29 -3.85 8.97 -4.95
N PHE A 30 -3.21 7.88 -5.39
CA PHE A 30 -2.41 7.88 -6.61
C PHE A 30 -2.90 6.89 -7.68
N GLY A 31 -3.96 6.13 -7.40
CA GLY A 31 -4.52 5.17 -8.36
C GLY A 31 -3.56 4.02 -8.72
N ILE A 32 -2.50 3.81 -7.93
CA ILE A 32 -1.48 2.78 -8.18
C ILE A 32 -2.14 1.40 -8.11
N LYS A 33 -2.00 0.60 -9.16
CA LYS A 33 -2.48 -0.78 -9.20
C LYS A 33 -1.29 -1.73 -9.18
N PRO A 34 -0.87 -2.24 -8.00
CA PRO A 34 0.27 -3.15 -7.97
C PRO A 34 -0.08 -4.46 -8.70
N PRO A 35 0.87 -5.01 -9.47
CA PRO A 35 0.62 -6.12 -10.40
C PRO A 35 0.31 -7.45 -9.71
N VAL A 36 0.64 -7.61 -8.42
CA VAL A 36 0.50 -8.88 -7.70
C VAL A 36 -0.08 -8.61 -6.31
N ALA A 37 -1.17 -9.33 -5.99
CA ALA A 37 -1.92 -9.38 -4.72
C ALA A 37 -3.18 -8.49 -4.56
N LEU A 38 -3.82 -8.09 -5.67
CA LEU A 38 -5.17 -7.47 -5.67
C LEU A 38 -6.13 -8.06 -6.71
N ALA A 39 -5.76 -9.13 -7.40
CA ALA A 39 -6.75 -9.92 -8.11
C ALA A 39 -7.50 -10.75 -7.06
N SER A 40 -8.76 -10.37 -6.79
CA SER A 40 -9.77 -11.28 -6.26
C SER A 40 -10.22 -12.22 -7.38
#